data_AF-A0A956KP66-F1
#
_entry.id   AF-A0A956KP66-F1
#
_cell.length_a   1.000
_cell.length_b   1.000
_cell.length_c   1.000
_cell.angle_alpha   90.00
_cell.angle_beta   90.00
_cell.angle_gamma   90.00
#
_symmetry.space_group_name_H-M   'P 1'
#
loop_
_entity.id
_entity.type
_entity.pdbx_description
1 polymer ?
#
loop_
_entity_poly.entity_id
_entity_poly.type
_entity_poly.pdbx_seq_one_letter_code
_entity_poly.pdbx_strand_id
1 'polypeptide(L)'
;MSEHESDPRETEGERILEANVEQLMRRAEARPEVPKEARGRMLDRIREQRGQSQAQSQSSPHEDAPRRATHTPPSPVARKQGRRDRAEAGPADGKRFRPLSAMMLTGLAALLLLGWLFGVGDLLRDGGPEHEPVAYRHDGLGGREIMLADGSRALLRAGTEILEHGPHHLELVAGEMLIEAAGDDELLIETPQGQALVTGTRLWLRLESQQTVAAVLRGRASLGSKGSKQGAAGELLLRSGEQALIDASGEAQRVFGKRLTHEIDWARELLAPEPGDIQPIRRGNLLARVPRWTGQLGPSPEWPLAVRRMVVDVHVEDGHVRTTIDQTFFNHVDRTLEGVYQFPLPPEAAISRLAMYVDGKRMEAGVVERDRGRDIYEQIVHRRRDPALLEWMRGNLFQVRIFPLPARTEKRVLLSYTQSLDELYGRGSLRVPIPEIDLPVGEVVYRVRVVGGAGSRFVSQHQEFEVREEGGDLLAEFTAADHVIGADIVAELGDEAEGEGPRVVRLRDQGDAGAGSGEYMALRLRPDLSSLVPAVTDAPARDLVVLFDTSASR
;
A
#
# COMPACT_ATOMS: atom_id res chain seq x y z
N MET A 1 -32.15 -5.80 -49.41
CA MET A 1 -33.39 -5.37 -48.75
C MET A 1 -33.99 -6.58 -48.09
N SER A 2 -33.85 -6.70 -46.77
CA SER A 2 -34.62 -7.65 -45.97
C SER A 2 -35.13 -6.89 -44.76
N GLU A 3 -36.44 -6.63 -44.74
CA GLU A 3 -37.16 -6.09 -43.61
C GLU A 3 -37.04 -7.10 -42.45
N HIS A 4 -36.60 -6.62 -41.29
CA HIS A 4 -36.72 -7.36 -40.04
C HIS A 4 -37.92 -6.76 -39.30
N GLU A 5 -39.01 -7.51 -39.37
CA GLU A 5 -40.23 -7.31 -38.62
C GLU A 5 -39.89 -7.43 -37.12
N SER A 6 -40.03 -6.32 -36.39
CA SER A 6 -39.67 -6.21 -34.97
C SER A 6 -40.75 -6.91 -34.13
N ASP A 7 -40.34 -7.83 -33.24
CA ASP A 7 -41.26 -8.54 -32.36
C ASP A 7 -41.93 -7.56 -31.37
N PRO A 8 -43.27 -7.45 -31.37
CA PRO A 8 -43.99 -6.54 -30.47
C PRO A 8 -43.81 -6.88 -28.97
N ARG A 9 -43.26 -8.04 -28.61
CA ARG A 9 -42.91 -8.37 -27.21
C ARG A 9 -41.59 -7.73 -26.76
N GLU A 10 -40.68 -7.44 -27.68
CA GLU A 10 -39.38 -6.84 -27.40
C GLU A 10 -39.53 -5.35 -27.04
N THR A 11 -40.46 -4.65 -27.71
CA THR A 11 -40.81 -3.24 -27.45
C THR A 11 -41.61 -3.01 -26.17
N GLU A 12 -42.32 -4.03 -25.65
CA GLU A 12 -42.99 -3.94 -24.33
C GLU A 12 -41.97 -4.15 -23.20
N GLY A 13 -41.01 -5.06 -23.39
CA GLY A 13 -39.89 -5.27 -22.45
C GLY A 13 -39.01 -4.04 -22.30
N GLU A 14 -38.68 -3.36 -23.42
CA GLU A 14 -37.92 -2.10 -23.39
C GLU A 14 -38.69 -0.97 -22.68
N ARG A 15 -40.00 -0.84 -22.92
CA ARG A 15 -40.84 0.19 -22.27
C ARG A 15 -40.98 -0.04 -20.76
N ILE A 16 -41.11 -1.29 -20.32
CA ILE A 16 -41.15 -1.63 -18.88
C ILE A 16 -39.78 -1.39 -18.23
N LEU A 17 -38.68 -1.67 -18.94
CA LEU A 17 -37.33 -1.45 -18.43
C LEU A 17 -37.01 0.05 -18.31
N GLU A 18 -37.38 0.86 -19.30
CA GLU A 18 -37.17 2.30 -19.30
C GLU A 18 -37.99 2.99 -18.18
N ALA A 19 -39.25 2.58 -17.98
CA ALA A 19 -40.06 3.05 -16.86
C ALA A 19 -39.46 2.67 -15.49
N ASN A 20 -38.91 1.46 -15.34
CA ASN A 20 -38.26 1.02 -14.11
C ASN A 20 -36.95 1.78 -13.83
N VAL A 21 -36.17 2.08 -14.87
CA VAL A 21 -34.94 2.88 -14.75
C VAL A 21 -35.28 4.31 -14.35
N GLU A 22 -36.28 4.93 -14.96
CA GLU A 22 -36.68 6.30 -14.62
C GLU A 22 -37.28 6.39 -13.20
N GLN A 23 -37.99 5.36 -12.75
CA GLN A 23 -38.50 5.26 -11.38
C GLN A 23 -37.37 5.06 -10.34
N LEU A 24 -36.31 4.34 -10.70
CA LEU A 24 -35.12 4.16 -9.86
C LEU A 24 -34.28 5.43 -9.76
N MET A 25 -34.13 6.18 -10.85
CA MET A 25 -33.42 7.47 -10.84
C MET A 25 -34.14 8.50 -9.96
N ARG A 26 -35.48 8.57 -10.04
CA ARG A 26 -36.29 9.42 -9.14
C ARG A 26 -36.18 9.03 -7.66
N ARG A 27 -35.96 7.74 -7.35
CA ARG A 27 -35.74 7.26 -5.98
C ARG A 27 -34.33 7.56 -5.46
N ALA A 28 -33.33 7.59 -6.35
CA ALA A 28 -31.95 7.92 -6.00
C ALA A 28 -31.76 9.42 -5.73
N GLU A 29 -32.57 10.28 -6.35
CA GLU A 29 -32.57 11.73 -6.12
C GLU A 29 -33.32 12.15 -4.84
N ALA A 30 -34.19 11.29 -4.29
CA ALA A 30 -34.91 11.55 -3.06
C ALA A 30 -34.02 11.29 -1.82
N ARG A 31 -33.70 12.33 -1.04
CA ARG A 31 -32.96 12.18 0.23
C ARG A 31 -33.71 11.22 1.17
N PRO A 32 -33.02 10.28 1.85
CA PRO A 32 -33.66 9.40 2.81
C PRO A 32 -34.12 10.22 4.03
N GLU A 33 -35.43 10.33 4.24
CA GLU A 33 -35.98 10.90 5.47
C GLU A 33 -35.90 9.85 6.59
N VAL A 34 -35.15 10.18 7.66
CA VAL A 34 -35.12 9.37 8.88
C VAL A 34 -36.46 9.56 9.61
N PRO A 35 -37.25 8.48 9.84
CA PRO A 35 -38.51 8.58 10.57
C PRO A 35 -38.30 9.22 11.95
N LYS A 36 -39.19 10.13 12.35
CA LYS A 36 -39.05 10.93 13.60
C LYS A 36 -38.80 10.07 14.84
N GLU A 37 -39.35 8.86 14.88
CA GLU A 37 -39.16 7.88 15.96
C GLU A 37 -37.74 7.29 16.02
N ALA A 38 -37.07 7.11 14.87
CA ALA A 38 -35.68 6.64 14.81
C ALA A 38 -34.72 7.75 15.27
N ARG A 39 -35.02 9.01 14.93
CA ARG A 39 -34.28 10.18 15.42
C ARG A 39 -34.44 10.36 16.94
N GLY A 40 -35.63 10.11 17.49
CA GLY A 40 -35.87 10.13 18.94
C GLY A 40 -34.99 9.11 19.68
N ARG A 41 -35.03 7.85 19.26
CA ARG A 41 -34.23 6.77 19.85
C ARG A 41 -32.72 7.01 19.79
N MET A 42 -32.24 7.66 18.73
CA MET A 42 -30.84 8.02 18.59
C MET A 42 -30.42 9.11 19.58
N LEU A 43 -31.26 10.12 19.80
CA LEU A 43 -30.97 11.22 20.72
C LEU A 43 -30.99 10.79 22.19
N ASP A 44 -31.88 9.86 22.56
CA ASP A 44 -31.94 9.33 23.93
C ASP A 44 -30.68 8.53 24.27
N ARG A 45 -30.19 7.71 23.33
CA ARG A 45 -28.95 6.94 23.49
C ARG A 45 -27.71 7.84 23.69
N ILE A 46 -27.67 9.00 23.03
CA ILE A 46 -26.57 9.96 23.17
C ILE A 46 -26.59 10.65 24.55
N ARG A 47 -27.78 10.88 25.12
CA ARG A 47 -27.93 11.45 26.47
C ARG A 47 -27.49 10.47 27.56
N GLU A 48 -27.83 9.19 27.42
CA GLU A 48 -27.41 8.14 28.35
C GLU A 48 -25.87 7.98 28.39
N GLN A 49 -25.20 8.02 27.24
CA GLN A 49 -23.75 7.92 27.17
C GLN A 49 -23.02 9.12 27.81
N ARG A 50 -23.57 10.34 27.69
CA ARG A 50 -23.01 11.52 28.37
C ARG A 50 -23.15 11.46 29.89
N GLY A 51 -24.25 10.91 30.40
CA GLY A 51 -24.46 10.74 31.84
C GLY A 51 -23.48 9.76 32.49
N GLN A 52 -23.14 8.66 31.79
CA GLN A 52 -22.19 7.66 32.29
C GLN A 52 -20.75 8.18 32.33
N SER A 53 -20.36 9.03 31.37
CA SER A 53 -19.01 9.60 31.30
C SER A 53 -18.74 10.66 32.38
N GLN A 54 -19.77 11.39 32.82
CA GLN A 54 -19.66 12.35 33.94
C GLN A 54 -19.67 11.67 35.32
N ALA A 55 -20.29 10.49 35.47
CA ALA A 55 -20.27 9.75 36.72
C ALA A 55 -18.91 9.10 37.02
N GLN A 56 -18.15 8.69 35.99
CA GLN A 56 -16.82 8.08 36.16
C GLN A 56 -15.70 9.09 36.47
N SER A 57 -15.89 10.37 36.17
CA SER A 57 -14.88 11.42 36.39
C SER A 57 -14.91 12.03 37.80
N GLN A 58 -15.89 11.67 38.64
CA GLN A 58 -16.02 12.19 40.01
C GLN A 58 -15.60 11.22 41.12
N SER A 59 -15.13 10.01 40.80
CA SER A 59 -14.76 8.98 41.78
C SER A 59 -13.32 8.46 41.59
N SER A 60 -12.32 9.26 41.98
CA SER A 60 -10.97 8.75 42.29
C SER A 60 -10.33 9.62 43.38
N PRO A 61 -9.95 9.07 44.55
CA PRO A 61 -9.24 9.82 45.59
C PRO A 61 -7.73 9.85 45.33
N HIS A 62 -7.11 10.99 45.64
CA HIS A 62 -5.67 11.22 45.72
C HIS A 62 -5.04 10.39 46.86
N GLU A 63 -3.93 9.69 46.58
CA GLU A 63 -3.05 9.11 47.61
C GLU A 63 -1.58 9.46 47.35
N ASP A 64 -0.92 9.92 48.43
CA ASP A 64 0.45 10.44 48.52
C ASP A 64 1.53 9.37 48.33
N ALA A 65 2.66 9.74 47.69
CA ALA A 65 3.86 8.90 47.57
C ALA A 65 5.05 9.44 48.43
N PRO A 66 5.79 8.59 49.17
CA PRO A 66 6.91 9.02 50.01
C PRO A 66 8.28 8.97 49.30
N ARG A 67 9.23 9.78 49.83
CA ARG A 67 10.62 9.96 49.40
C ARG A 67 11.61 8.90 49.97
N ARG A 68 12.62 8.51 49.17
CA ARG A 68 14.04 8.08 49.46
C ARG A 68 14.45 6.95 48.49
N ALA A 69 15.70 6.71 48.07
CA ALA A 69 17.03 7.19 48.46
C ALA A 69 18.02 7.02 47.28
N THR A 70 19.12 7.74 47.34
CA THR A 70 20.28 7.75 46.43
C THR A 70 21.11 6.46 46.49
N HIS A 71 21.49 5.89 45.34
CA HIS A 71 22.53 4.87 45.21
C HIS A 71 23.57 5.29 44.15
N THR A 72 24.83 5.36 44.56
CA THR A 72 26.01 5.63 43.73
C THR A 72 26.58 4.32 43.17
N PRO A 73 26.93 4.21 41.88
CA PRO A 73 27.64 3.05 41.34
C PRO A 73 29.18 3.27 41.27
N PRO A 74 30.00 2.19 41.31
CA PRO A 74 31.47 2.29 41.29
C PRO A 74 32.05 2.33 39.87
N SER A 75 33.19 3.03 39.72
CA SER A 75 33.97 3.15 38.49
C SER A 75 34.63 1.83 38.03
N PRO A 76 34.71 1.56 36.71
CA PRO A 76 35.55 0.49 36.19
C PRO A 76 36.90 0.97 35.64
N VAL A 77 37.87 0.08 35.81
CA VAL A 77 39.30 0.18 35.53
C VAL A 77 39.61 0.00 34.04
N ALA A 78 40.60 0.76 33.56
CA ALA A 78 41.13 0.75 32.20
C ALA A 78 41.81 -0.59 31.79
N ARG A 79 41.66 -1.01 30.53
CA ARG A 79 42.58 -1.98 29.91
C ARG A 79 42.85 -1.64 28.43
N LYS A 80 44.15 -1.62 28.11
CA LYS A 80 44.78 -1.13 26.86
C LYS A 80 44.46 -1.99 25.62
N GLN A 81 44.21 -1.30 24.51
CA GLN A 81 44.20 -1.82 23.13
C GLN A 81 45.61 -2.18 22.65
N GLY A 82 45.72 -3.31 21.96
CA GLY A 82 46.88 -3.74 21.19
C GLY A 82 46.48 -3.92 19.72
N ARG A 83 46.94 -3.00 18.89
CA ARG A 83 46.84 -2.91 17.43
C ARG A 83 47.64 -4.03 16.74
N ARG A 84 47.15 -4.55 15.61
CA ARG A 84 48.02 -4.95 14.47
C ARG A 84 47.27 -5.07 13.15
N ASP A 85 47.94 -4.54 12.14
CA ASP A 85 47.51 -4.26 10.79
C ASP A 85 47.57 -5.50 9.86
N ARG A 86 46.56 -5.61 8.98
CA ARG A 86 46.58 -5.78 7.52
C ARG A 86 47.69 -6.63 6.85
N ALA A 87 47.27 -7.61 6.03
CA ALA A 87 47.91 -7.90 4.73
C ALA A 87 46.98 -8.69 3.79
N GLU A 88 46.93 -8.23 2.54
CA GLU A 88 46.12 -8.68 1.41
C GLU A 88 46.74 -9.87 0.63
N ALA A 89 45.91 -10.40 -0.27
CA ALA A 89 46.06 -11.56 -1.13
C ALA A 89 47.04 -11.42 -2.32
N GLY A 90 47.39 -12.58 -2.91
CA GLY A 90 48.01 -12.71 -4.23
C GLY A 90 48.19 -14.19 -4.67
N PRO A 91 47.76 -14.62 -5.88
CA PRO A 91 47.55 -16.04 -6.24
C PRO A 91 48.53 -16.61 -7.30
N ALA A 92 48.55 -17.94 -7.46
CA ALA A 92 49.05 -18.73 -8.62
C ALA A 92 49.08 -20.23 -8.22
N ASP A 93 48.98 -21.28 -9.04
CA ASP A 93 48.59 -21.52 -10.43
C ASP A 93 48.63 -23.07 -10.64
N GLY A 94 47.84 -23.57 -11.59
CA GLY A 94 48.04 -24.78 -12.43
C GLY A 94 48.55 -26.15 -11.92
N LYS A 95 47.73 -27.19 -12.17
CA LYS A 95 47.98 -28.35 -13.10
C LYS A 95 47.69 -29.78 -12.55
N ARG A 96 46.66 -30.36 -13.17
CA ARG A 96 46.57 -31.67 -13.90
C ARG A 96 46.88 -33.03 -13.23
N PHE A 97 45.80 -33.83 -13.22
CA PHE A 97 45.61 -35.29 -13.21
C PHE A 97 46.71 -36.23 -13.76
N ARG A 98 46.81 -37.43 -13.14
CA ARG A 98 46.71 -38.75 -13.80
C ARG A 98 46.41 -39.92 -12.82
N PRO A 99 45.85 -41.08 -13.28
CA PRO A 99 45.15 -42.09 -12.47
C PRO A 99 45.86 -43.47 -12.35
N LEU A 100 45.38 -44.36 -11.47
CA LEU A 100 45.54 -45.84 -11.39
C LEU A 100 44.86 -46.29 -10.06
N SER A 101 44.28 -47.46 -9.80
CA SER A 101 43.88 -48.67 -10.53
C SER A 101 43.14 -49.58 -9.52
N ALA A 102 42.24 -50.42 -10.00
CA ALA A 102 41.38 -51.32 -9.24
C ALA A 102 42.15 -52.34 -8.36
N MET A 103 42.03 -52.23 -7.04
CA MET A 103 42.31 -53.32 -6.08
C MET A 103 41.60 -53.12 -4.72
N MET A 104 40.36 -52.61 -4.73
CA MET A 104 39.59 -52.26 -3.52
C MET A 104 38.14 -52.75 -3.61
N LEU A 105 37.89 -53.99 -4.04
CA LEU A 105 36.52 -54.53 -4.17
C LEU A 105 36.23 -55.79 -3.36
N THR A 106 37.19 -56.32 -2.60
CA THR A 106 36.95 -57.45 -1.67
C THR A 106 36.97 -57.05 -0.19
N GLY A 107 37.45 -55.85 0.15
CA GLY A 107 37.45 -55.34 1.55
C GLY A 107 36.14 -54.70 2.00
N LEU A 108 35.32 -54.19 1.08
CA LEU A 108 34.12 -53.41 1.44
C LEU A 108 32.93 -54.29 1.89
N ALA A 109 32.83 -55.53 1.37
CA ALA A 109 31.74 -56.43 1.71
C ALA A 109 31.86 -57.03 3.14
N ALA A 110 33.08 -57.18 3.65
CA ALA A 110 33.32 -57.69 5.00
C ALA A 110 33.10 -56.63 6.10
N LEU A 111 33.31 -55.35 5.78
CA LEU A 111 33.03 -54.23 6.69
C LEU A 111 31.53 -53.91 6.81
N LEU A 112 30.76 -54.11 5.74
CA LEU A 112 29.30 -53.92 5.77
C LEU A 112 28.55 -54.98 6.59
N LEU A 113 29.07 -56.21 6.67
CA LEU A 113 28.50 -57.27 7.50
C LEU A 113 28.83 -57.11 8.99
N LEU A 114 29.96 -56.48 9.35
CA LEU A 114 30.30 -56.20 10.74
C LEU A 114 29.47 -55.03 11.32
N GLY A 115 29.13 -54.03 10.51
CA GLY A 115 28.28 -52.90 10.91
C GLY A 115 26.83 -53.28 11.22
N TRP A 116 26.34 -54.37 10.62
CA TRP A 116 24.98 -54.89 10.88
C TRP A 116 24.89 -55.72 12.17
N LEU A 117 25.99 -56.33 12.60
CA LEU A 117 26.08 -57.13 13.84
C LEU A 117 26.38 -56.29 15.09
N PHE A 118 26.88 -55.05 14.94
CA PHE A 118 27.22 -54.15 16.05
C PHE A 118 26.30 -52.91 16.18
N GLY A 119 25.10 -52.94 15.61
CA GLY A 119 24.07 -51.94 15.94
C GLY A 119 24.29 -50.54 15.37
N VAL A 120 24.76 -50.43 14.13
CA VAL A 120 24.76 -49.15 13.38
C VAL A 120 23.47 -48.96 12.55
N GLY A 121 22.53 -49.91 12.63
CA GLY A 121 21.23 -49.83 11.96
C GLY A 121 20.26 -48.80 12.54
N ASP A 122 20.47 -48.33 13.77
CA ASP A 122 19.69 -47.26 14.39
C ASP A 122 20.31 -45.86 14.19
N LEU A 123 21.49 -45.76 13.56
CA LEU A 123 22.18 -44.49 13.31
C LEU A 123 21.95 -43.94 11.89
N LEU A 124 20.78 -44.23 11.32
CA LEU A 124 20.23 -43.55 10.13
C LEU A 124 18.77 -43.14 10.35
N ARG A 125 18.40 -42.93 11.62
CA ARG A 125 17.08 -42.45 12.02
C ARG A 125 17.17 -41.55 13.24
N ASP A 126 18.10 -40.60 13.22
CA ASP A 126 18.08 -39.47 14.15
C ASP A 126 18.03 -38.18 13.35
N GLY A 127 17.15 -37.30 13.82
CA GLY A 127 16.97 -35.95 13.32
C GLY A 127 18.29 -35.21 13.25
N GLY A 128 18.39 -34.34 12.23
CA GLY A 128 19.37 -33.25 12.28
C GLY A 128 19.20 -32.46 13.59
N PRO A 129 20.20 -31.65 13.97
CA PRO A 129 20.15 -30.89 15.21
C PRO A 129 18.80 -30.19 15.31
N GLU A 130 18.00 -30.53 16.33
CA GLU A 130 16.78 -29.81 16.66
C GLU A 130 17.19 -28.36 16.83
N HIS A 131 16.86 -27.52 15.85
CA HIS A 131 17.05 -26.08 16.00
C HIS A 131 16.02 -25.67 17.04
N GLU A 132 16.48 -25.17 18.19
CA GLU A 132 15.56 -24.58 19.14
C GLU A 132 14.77 -23.48 18.42
N PRO A 133 13.43 -23.50 18.47
CA PRO A 133 12.63 -22.54 17.75
C PRO A 133 12.92 -21.12 18.23
N VAL A 134 13.04 -20.19 17.28
CA VAL A 134 13.27 -18.78 17.58
C VAL A 134 11.93 -18.13 17.91
N ALA A 135 11.78 -17.65 19.14
CA ALA A 135 10.56 -17.00 19.59
C ALA A 135 10.59 -15.49 19.30
N TYR A 136 9.57 -15.00 18.59
CA TYR A 136 9.33 -13.57 18.38
C TYR A 136 8.05 -13.15 19.08
N ARG A 137 8.18 -12.23 20.03
CA ARG A 137 7.08 -11.69 20.82
C ARG A 137 6.97 -10.18 20.65
N HIS A 138 5.75 -9.68 20.52
CA HIS A 138 5.47 -8.25 20.40
C HIS A 138 4.43 -7.80 21.43
N ASP A 139 4.87 -7.21 22.53
CA ASP A 139 4.01 -6.63 23.58
C ASP A 139 3.89 -5.09 23.48
N GLY A 140 4.49 -4.47 22.46
CA GLY A 140 4.52 -3.01 22.29
C GLY A 140 3.23 -2.43 21.72
N LEU A 141 3.10 -1.09 21.74
CA LEU A 141 2.01 -0.38 21.04
C LEU A 141 2.31 -0.33 19.53
N GLY A 142 1.28 -0.56 18.70
CA GLY A 142 1.41 -0.59 17.24
C GLY A 142 1.74 -1.97 16.68
N GLY A 143 2.03 -2.06 15.38
CA GLY A 143 2.52 -3.28 14.76
C GLY A 143 4.05 -3.37 14.82
N ARG A 144 4.60 -4.58 14.63
CA ARG A 144 6.05 -4.83 14.51
C ARG A 144 6.32 -5.68 13.28
N GLU A 145 7.34 -5.33 12.51
CA GLU A 145 7.83 -6.14 11.39
C GLU A 145 8.96 -7.08 11.84
N ILE A 146 8.94 -8.32 11.35
CA ILE A 146 9.95 -9.36 11.53
C ILE A 146 10.30 -9.94 10.15
N MET A 147 11.59 -10.09 9.89
CA MET A 147 12.10 -10.84 8.74
C MET A 147 12.43 -12.27 9.20
N LEU A 148 11.86 -13.27 8.52
CA LEU A 148 12.09 -14.69 8.81
C LEU A 148 13.33 -15.19 8.06
N ALA A 149 13.85 -16.35 8.46
CA ALA A 149 15.06 -16.94 7.90
C ALA A 149 14.92 -17.34 6.42
N ASP A 150 13.69 -17.59 5.96
CA ASP A 150 13.38 -17.88 4.55
C ASP A 150 13.17 -16.61 3.69
N GLY A 151 13.34 -15.42 4.28
CA GLY A 151 13.09 -14.13 3.64
C GLY A 151 11.62 -13.72 3.61
N SER A 152 10.72 -14.52 4.20
CA SER A 152 9.33 -14.13 4.39
C SER A 152 9.23 -13.00 5.42
N ARG A 153 8.24 -12.13 5.24
CA ARG A 153 8.01 -10.99 6.12
C ARG A 153 6.78 -11.21 6.98
N ALA A 154 6.91 -11.12 8.30
CA ALA A 154 5.82 -11.23 9.26
C ALA A 154 5.57 -9.90 9.97
N LEU A 155 4.33 -9.44 9.95
CA LEU A 155 3.85 -8.24 10.64
C LEU A 155 3.01 -8.70 11.83
N LEU A 156 3.37 -8.26 13.03
CA LEU A 156 2.80 -8.70 14.29
C LEU A 156 2.00 -7.58 14.95
N ARG A 157 0.76 -7.87 15.35
CA ARG A 157 -0.03 -6.96 16.18
C ARG A 157 0.43 -7.04 17.63
N ALA A 158 0.22 -5.98 18.42
CA ALA A 158 0.42 -6.03 19.87
C ALA A 158 -0.26 -7.26 20.52
N GLY A 159 0.49 -7.99 21.35
CA GLY A 159 0.06 -9.23 21.99
C GLY A 159 0.28 -10.50 21.14
N THR A 160 1.07 -10.42 20.06
CA THR A 160 1.34 -11.55 19.17
C THR A 160 2.65 -12.25 19.51
N GLU A 161 2.63 -13.57 19.47
CA GLU A 161 3.79 -14.43 19.68
C GLU A 161 3.84 -15.50 18.58
N ILE A 162 5.00 -15.62 17.94
CA ILE A 162 5.28 -16.63 16.91
C ILE A 162 6.57 -17.39 17.25
N LEU A 163 6.65 -18.64 16.82
CA LEU A 163 7.83 -19.49 16.91
C LEU A 163 8.29 -19.89 15.51
N GLU A 164 9.55 -19.67 15.19
CA GLU A 164 10.17 -20.11 13.94
C GLU A 164 10.97 -21.39 14.22
N HIS A 165 10.45 -22.53 13.76
CA HIS A 165 11.07 -23.85 13.94
C HIS A 165 12.19 -24.10 12.92
N GLY A 166 12.23 -23.32 11.84
CA GLY A 166 13.27 -23.34 10.81
C GLY A 166 12.82 -22.63 9.54
N PRO A 167 13.64 -22.68 8.47
CA PRO A 167 13.25 -22.14 7.18
C PRO A 167 11.94 -22.78 6.71
N HIS A 168 10.96 -21.96 6.33
CA HIS A 168 9.64 -22.41 5.87
C HIS A 168 8.75 -23.13 6.90
N HIS A 169 9.03 -23.03 8.21
CA HIS A 169 8.14 -23.55 9.25
C HIS A 169 7.98 -22.55 10.40
N LEU A 170 6.75 -22.03 10.52
CA LEU A 170 6.35 -21.07 11.52
C LEU A 170 5.17 -21.60 12.34
N GLU A 171 5.08 -21.19 13.59
CA GLU A 171 3.92 -21.41 14.46
C GLU A 171 3.43 -20.08 15.01
N LEU A 172 2.13 -19.79 14.85
CA LEU A 172 1.45 -18.69 15.52
C LEU A 172 0.93 -19.21 16.86
N VAL A 173 1.50 -18.70 17.96
CA VAL A 173 1.18 -19.15 19.33
C VAL A 173 0.11 -18.28 19.96
N ALA A 174 0.16 -16.96 19.73
CA ALA A 174 -0.79 -16.00 20.26
C ALA A 174 -1.00 -14.83 19.31
N GLY A 175 -2.18 -14.21 19.38
CA GLY A 175 -2.46 -12.93 18.75
C GLY A 175 -2.83 -12.99 17.26
N GLU A 176 -2.33 -12.01 16.51
CA GLU A 176 -2.74 -11.71 15.15
C GLU A 176 -1.54 -11.27 14.30
N MET A 177 -1.38 -11.91 13.15
CA MET A 177 -0.26 -11.70 12.25
C MET A 177 -0.71 -11.55 10.79
N LEU A 178 0.00 -10.71 10.05
CA LEU A 178 -0.04 -10.66 8.60
C LEU A 178 1.32 -11.13 8.07
N ILE A 179 1.33 -12.19 7.25
CA ILE A 179 2.56 -12.75 6.69
C ILE A 179 2.60 -12.62 5.18
N GLU A 180 3.77 -12.29 4.65
CA GLU A 180 4.12 -12.27 3.24
C GLU A 180 5.17 -13.36 2.99
N ALA A 181 4.70 -14.53 2.55
CA ALA A 181 5.58 -15.63 2.23
C ALA A 181 6.45 -15.30 1.01
N ALA A 182 7.76 -15.41 1.15
CA ALA A 182 8.73 -15.17 0.09
C ALA A 182 8.92 -16.41 -0.80
N GLY A 183 9.30 -16.18 -2.05
CA GLY A 183 9.71 -17.24 -2.98
C GLY A 183 8.58 -18.15 -3.48
N ASP A 184 9.01 -19.23 -4.14
CA ASP A 184 8.16 -20.30 -4.71
C ASP A 184 8.11 -21.55 -3.81
N ASP A 185 8.83 -21.53 -2.69
CA ASP A 185 8.84 -22.62 -1.71
C ASP A 185 7.61 -22.52 -0.78
N GLU A 186 7.17 -23.66 -0.27
CA GLU A 186 5.97 -23.76 0.56
C GLU A 186 6.34 -23.48 2.03
N LEU A 187 5.76 -22.41 2.58
CA LEU A 187 5.85 -22.06 3.99
C LEU A 187 4.69 -22.69 4.75
N LEU A 188 5.01 -23.52 5.74
CA LEU A 188 4.07 -24.10 6.69
C LEU A 188 3.87 -23.15 7.88
N ILE A 189 2.62 -22.80 8.17
CA ILE A 189 2.24 -22.00 9.33
C ILE A 189 1.29 -22.83 10.19
N GLU A 190 1.74 -23.24 11.36
CA GLU A 190 0.92 -23.95 12.33
C GLU A 190 0.20 -22.97 13.27
N THR A 191 -0.99 -23.36 13.68
CA THR A 191 -1.80 -22.70 14.71
C THR A 191 -2.32 -23.76 15.67
N PRO A 192 -2.83 -23.40 16.86
CA PRO A 192 -3.39 -24.41 17.77
C PRO A 192 -4.51 -25.25 17.14
N GLN A 193 -5.32 -24.65 16.26
CA GLN A 193 -6.48 -25.28 15.63
C GLN A 193 -6.17 -26.01 14.32
N GLY A 194 -5.04 -25.76 13.67
CA GLY A 194 -4.70 -26.40 12.40
C GLY A 194 -3.46 -25.80 11.75
N GLN A 195 -3.37 -25.87 10.43
CA GLN A 195 -2.25 -25.36 9.67
C GLN A 195 -2.67 -24.63 8.40
N ALA A 196 -1.78 -23.77 7.92
CA ALA A 196 -1.85 -23.12 6.62
C ALA A 196 -0.57 -23.39 5.83
N LEU A 197 -0.73 -23.86 4.60
CA LEU A 197 0.35 -24.01 3.63
C LEU A 197 0.26 -22.90 2.60
N VAL A 198 1.34 -22.13 2.44
CA VAL A 198 1.35 -20.93 1.59
C VAL A 198 2.58 -20.87 0.70
N THR A 199 2.41 -20.36 -0.52
CA THR A 199 3.51 -20.11 -1.48
C THR A 199 3.31 -18.73 -2.10
N GLY A 200 4.31 -17.85 -1.99
CA GLY A 200 4.24 -16.48 -2.57
C GLY A 200 2.97 -15.70 -2.17
N THR A 201 2.47 -15.92 -0.97
CA THR A 201 1.12 -15.54 -0.55
C THR A 201 1.15 -14.58 0.63
N ARG A 202 0.26 -13.59 0.58
CA ARG A 202 0.00 -12.66 1.67
C ARG A 202 -1.24 -13.14 2.43
N LEU A 203 -1.01 -13.69 3.61
CA LEU A 203 -2.02 -14.34 4.46
C LEU A 203 -2.13 -13.60 5.78
N TRP A 204 -3.35 -13.28 6.19
CA TRP A 204 -3.66 -12.78 7.53
C TRP A 204 -4.19 -13.93 8.39
N LEU A 205 -3.72 -14.02 9.64
CA LEU A 205 -4.09 -15.04 10.61
C LEU A 205 -4.40 -14.37 11.96
N ARG A 206 -5.49 -14.78 12.60
CA ARG A 206 -5.83 -14.38 13.97
C ARG A 206 -6.24 -15.60 14.78
N LEU A 207 -5.63 -15.74 15.95
CA LEU A 207 -6.08 -16.74 16.92
C LEU A 207 -7.23 -16.17 17.75
N GLU A 208 -8.30 -16.94 17.81
CA GLU A 208 -9.40 -16.74 18.74
C GLU A 208 -9.46 -17.92 19.72
N SER A 209 -10.27 -17.77 20.77
CA SER A 209 -10.30 -18.73 21.89
C SER A 209 -10.56 -20.19 21.50
N GLN A 210 -11.21 -20.45 20.37
CA GLN A 210 -11.58 -21.80 19.90
C GLN A 210 -11.34 -22.01 18.40
N GLN A 211 -10.84 -21.00 17.69
CA GLN A 211 -10.79 -20.99 16.23
C GLN A 211 -9.58 -20.18 15.73
N THR A 212 -9.03 -20.57 14.59
CA THR A 212 -8.10 -19.74 13.80
C THR A 212 -8.89 -19.09 12.68
N VAL A 213 -8.83 -17.76 12.59
CA VAL A 213 -9.33 -17.02 11.44
C VAL A 213 -8.19 -16.82 10.46
N ALA A 214 -8.42 -17.15 9.18
CA ALA A 214 -7.43 -16.98 8.13
C ALA A 214 -8.05 -16.28 6.92
N ALA A 215 -7.36 -15.29 6.34
CA ALA A 215 -7.81 -14.61 5.14
C ALA A 215 -6.67 -14.35 4.15
N VAL A 216 -6.88 -14.65 2.88
CA VAL A 216 -5.86 -14.46 1.84
C VAL A 216 -6.03 -13.08 1.22
N LEU A 217 -5.05 -12.20 1.42
CA LEU A 217 -5.03 -10.90 0.75
C LEU A 217 -4.56 -11.04 -0.70
N ARG A 218 -3.52 -11.86 -0.92
CA ARG A 218 -2.94 -12.12 -2.25
C ARG A 218 -2.36 -13.52 -2.31
N GLY A 219 -2.52 -14.21 -3.43
CA GLY A 219 -2.02 -15.57 -3.62
C GLY A 219 -3.07 -16.62 -3.27
N ARG A 220 -2.61 -17.74 -2.69
CA ARG A 220 -3.46 -18.88 -2.32
C ARG A 220 -2.90 -19.54 -1.05
N ALA A 221 -3.79 -20.02 -0.19
CA ALA A 221 -3.42 -20.77 1.00
C ALA A 221 -4.24 -22.06 1.06
N SER A 222 -3.60 -23.19 1.37
CA SER A 222 -4.33 -24.40 1.76
C SER A 222 -4.47 -24.42 3.27
N LEU A 223 -5.69 -24.58 3.78
CA LEU A 223 -5.96 -24.69 5.21
C LEU A 223 -6.45 -26.09 5.53
N GLY A 224 -6.03 -26.63 6.67
CA GLY A 224 -6.50 -27.95 7.12
C GLY A 224 -5.99 -28.31 8.50
N SER A 225 -6.24 -29.57 8.89
CA SER A 225 -5.72 -30.13 10.13
C SER A 225 -4.20 -30.25 10.08
N LYS A 226 -3.55 -30.24 11.25
CA LYS A 226 -2.09 -30.46 11.34
C LYS A 226 -1.69 -31.76 10.66
N GLY A 227 -0.64 -31.72 9.83
CA GLY A 227 -0.11 -32.86 9.09
C GLY A 227 -0.89 -33.24 7.83
N SER A 228 -1.93 -32.50 7.44
CA SER A 228 -2.59 -32.68 6.14
C SER A 228 -1.65 -32.28 4.99
N LYS A 229 -1.74 -32.97 3.85
CA LYS A 229 -0.99 -32.63 2.64
C LYS A 229 -1.90 -31.94 1.65
N GLN A 230 -1.33 -31.01 0.89
CA GLN A 230 -2.06 -30.23 -0.10
C GLN A 230 -2.95 -31.11 -1.00
N GLY A 231 -4.27 -30.91 -0.95
CA GLY A 231 -5.27 -31.68 -1.69
C GLY A 231 -5.85 -32.90 -0.97
N ALA A 232 -5.56 -33.10 0.31
CA ALA A 232 -6.19 -34.13 1.14
C ALA A 232 -7.68 -33.83 1.45
N ALA A 233 -8.45 -34.87 1.74
CA ALA A 233 -9.85 -34.73 2.12
C ALA A 233 -9.97 -33.94 3.45
N GLY A 234 -10.67 -32.81 3.42
CA GLY A 234 -10.80 -31.90 4.57
C GLY A 234 -9.96 -30.62 4.46
N GLU A 235 -9.10 -30.50 3.44
CA GLU A 235 -8.42 -29.24 3.17
C GLU A 235 -9.30 -28.25 2.39
N LEU A 236 -9.15 -26.97 2.72
CA LEU A 236 -9.82 -25.86 2.08
C LEU A 236 -8.80 -24.94 1.42
N LEU A 237 -8.86 -24.86 0.09
CA LEU A 237 -8.08 -23.89 -0.68
C LEU A 237 -8.75 -22.51 -0.63
N LEU A 238 -8.03 -21.53 -0.10
CA LEU A 238 -8.38 -20.11 -0.15
C LEU A 238 -7.65 -19.38 -1.28
N ARG A 239 -8.34 -18.42 -1.89
CA ARG A 239 -7.86 -17.48 -2.91
C ARG A 239 -7.92 -16.06 -2.37
N SER A 240 -7.23 -15.15 -3.06
CA SER A 240 -7.28 -13.71 -2.77
C SER A 240 -8.71 -13.19 -2.58
N GLY A 241 -8.92 -12.48 -1.47
CA GLY A 241 -10.20 -11.94 -1.04
C GLY A 241 -11.05 -12.89 -0.21
N GLU A 242 -10.65 -14.16 -0.06
CA GLU A 242 -11.42 -15.16 0.66
C GLU A 242 -10.93 -15.37 2.10
N GLN A 243 -11.86 -15.77 2.97
CA GLN A 243 -11.64 -16.02 4.39
C GLN A 243 -12.20 -17.37 4.81
N ALA A 244 -11.58 -17.99 5.81
CA ALA A 244 -12.07 -19.18 6.48
C ALA A 244 -11.77 -19.16 7.98
N LEU A 245 -12.44 -20.06 8.67
CA LEU A 245 -12.20 -20.43 10.05
C LEU A 245 -11.68 -21.88 10.07
N ILE A 246 -10.69 -22.16 10.93
CA ILE A 246 -10.30 -23.50 11.31
C ILE A 246 -10.78 -23.70 12.75
N ASP A 247 -11.65 -24.68 12.96
CA ASP A 247 -12.17 -24.97 14.30
C ASP A 247 -11.23 -25.90 15.10
N ALA A 248 -11.59 -26.18 16.36
CA ALA A 248 -10.80 -27.05 17.22
C ALA A 248 -10.67 -28.50 16.72
N SER A 249 -11.47 -28.94 15.74
CA SER A 249 -11.35 -30.25 15.10
C SER A 249 -10.35 -30.26 13.93
N GLY A 250 -9.87 -29.09 13.52
CA GLY A 250 -9.00 -28.92 12.35
C GLY A 250 -9.74 -28.84 11.03
N GLU A 251 -11.07 -28.76 11.05
CA GLU A 251 -11.87 -28.59 9.85
C GLU A 251 -11.89 -27.11 9.43
N ALA A 252 -11.54 -26.85 8.17
CA ALA A 252 -11.51 -25.50 7.60
C ALA A 252 -12.80 -25.20 6.84
N GLN A 253 -13.50 -24.12 7.21
CA GLN A 253 -14.77 -23.71 6.60
C GLN A 253 -14.71 -22.27 6.11
N ARG A 254 -15.13 -22.05 4.86
CA ARG A 254 -15.17 -20.72 4.25
C ARG A 254 -16.24 -19.88 4.93
N VAL A 255 -15.89 -18.65 5.28
CA VAL A 255 -16.82 -17.70 5.91
C VAL A 255 -16.85 -16.36 5.20
N PHE A 256 -17.96 -15.65 5.39
CA PHE A 256 -18.11 -14.27 4.98
C PHE A 256 -17.86 -13.37 6.20
N GLY A 257 -16.69 -12.73 6.27
CA GLY A 257 -16.34 -11.82 7.35
C GLY A 257 -16.50 -10.34 6.98
N LYS A 258 -16.05 -9.47 7.90
CA LYS A 258 -15.90 -8.03 7.63
C LYS A 258 -14.90 -7.82 6.47
N ARG A 259 -14.94 -6.64 5.84
CA ARG A 259 -13.99 -6.29 4.78
C ARG A 259 -12.57 -6.48 5.31
N LEU A 260 -11.75 -7.31 4.64
CA LEU A 260 -10.36 -7.59 5.01
C LEU A 260 -9.55 -6.31 5.28
N THR A 261 -9.84 -5.24 4.54
CA THR A 261 -9.21 -3.92 4.72
C THR A 261 -9.35 -3.40 6.16
N HIS A 262 -10.50 -3.59 6.80
CA HIS A 262 -10.71 -3.16 8.19
C HIS A 262 -9.99 -4.07 9.20
N GLU A 263 -9.82 -5.36 8.89
CA GLU A 263 -9.13 -6.29 9.78
C GLU A 263 -7.62 -6.00 9.81
N ILE A 264 -7.05 -5.51 8.71
CA ILE A 264 -5.60 -5.22 8.58
C ILE A 264 -5.25 -3.74 8.74
N ASP A 265 -6.19 -2.88 9.12
CA ASP A 265 -5.94 -1.43 9.22
C ASP A 265 -4.77 -1.10 10.16
N TRP A 266 -4.56 -1.93 11.19
CA TRP A 266 -3.44 -1.78 12.13
C TRP A 266 -2.06 -1.98 11.48
N ALA A 267 -1.98 -2.73 10.37
CA ALA A 267 -0.75 -2.99 9.63
C ALA A 267 -0.49 -1.94 8.53
N ARG A 268 -1.41 -1.00 8.32
CA ARG A 268 -1.36 -0.06 7.19
C ARG A 268 -0.07 0.78 7.15
N GLU A 269 0.40 1.24 8.30
CA GLU A 269 1.63 2.05 8.40
C GLU A 269 2.89 1.24 8.08
N LEU A 270 2.91 -0.06 8.40
CA LEU A 270 4.03 -0.96 8.10
C LEU A 270 3.96 -1.54 6.68
N LEU A 271 2.76 -1.57 6.10
CA LEU A 271 2.54 -1.90 4.69
C LEU A 271 2.79 -0.71 3.78
N ALA A 272 2.81 0.51 4.32
CA ALA A 272 3.22 1.69 3.58
C ALA A 272 4.69 1.49 3.18
N PRO A 273 5.06 1.68 1.91
CA PRO A 273 6.46 1.74 1.56
C PRO A 273 7.12 2.84 2.39
N GLU A 274 8.28 2.56 2.98
CA GLU A 274 9.11 3.57 3.64
C GLU A 274 9.23 4.81 2.71
N PRO A 275 9.11 6.05 3.23
CA PRO A 275 9.11 7.26 2.40
C PRO A 275 10.32 7.46 1.46
N GLY A 276 11.38 6.65 1.62
CA GLY A 276 12.54 6.60 0.72
C GLY A 276 12.46 5.62 -0.45
N ASP A 277 11.59 4.59 -0.36
CA ASP A 277 11.59 3.44 -1.28
C ASP A 277 10.42 3.47 -2.29
N ILE A 278 10.08 4.67 -2.78
CA ILE A 278 9.44 4.75 -4.08
C ILE A 278 10.52 4.45 -5.12
N GLN A 279 10.79 3.16 -5.34
CA GLN A 279 11.48 2.77 -6.56
C GLN A 279 10.61 3.26 -7.73
N PRO A 280 11.17 3.97 -8.72
CA PRO A 280 10.43 4.30 -9.93
C PRO A 280 9.97 3.00 -10.56
N ILE A 281 8.69 2.68 -10.37
CA ILE A 281 8.05 1.60 -11.09
C ILE A 281 8.03 2.08 -12.53
N ARG A 282 8.89 1.51 -13.38
CA ARG A 282 8.94 1.75 -14.84
C ARG A 282 7.61 1.42 -15.52
N ARG A 283 6.58 2.22 -15.30
CA ARG A 283 5.22 2.07 -15.84
C ARG A 283 4.56 3.45 -15.89
N GLY A 284 4.81 4.21 -16.95
CA GLY A 284 4.17 5.50 -17.16
C GLY A 284 3.51 5.66 -18.53
N ASN A 285 3.63 4.69 -19.45
CA ASN A 285 2.91 4.75 -20.71
C ASN A 285 1.44 4.32 -20.54
N LEU A 286 0.53 5.08 -21.14
CA LEU A 286 -0.79 4.55 -21.47
C LEU A 286 -0.57 3.47 -22.54
N LEU A 287 -0.60 2.22 -22.09
CA LEU A 287 -0.46 1.06 -22.95
C LEU A 287 -1.83 0.76 -23.56
N ALA A 288 -1.92 0.95 -24.86
CA ALA A 288 -3.12 0.63 -25.61
C ALA A 288 -3.06 -0.84 -26.07
N ARG A 289 -4.18 -1.55 -25.96
CA ARG A 289 -4.33 -2.95 -26.35
C ARG A 289 -5.61 -3.17 -27.12
N VAL A 290 -5.73 -4.32 -27.78
CA VAL A 290 -6.98 -4.67 -28.46
C VAL A 290 -8.05 -4.98 -27.41
N PRO A 291 -9.22 -4.34 -27.45
CA PRO A 291 -10.30 -4.66 -26.52
C PRO A 291 -10.72 -6.12 -26.70
N ARG A 292 -10.86 -6.86 -25.59
CA ARG A 292 -11.30 -8.27 -25.56
C ARG A 292 -10.47 -9.21 -26.43
N TRP A 293 -9.15 -9.09 -26.36
CA TRP A 293 -8.24 -10.04 -27.00
C TRP A 293 -8.52 -11.48 -26.55
N THR A 294 -8.79 -12.38 -27.50
CA THR A 294 -9.23 -13.76 -27.26
C THR A 294 -8.08 -14.77 -27.12
N GLY A 295 -6.82 -14.33 -27.14
CA GLY A 295 -5.65 -15.19 -26.88
C GLY A 295 -5.24 -16.09 -28.04
N GLN A 296 -5.91 -16.08 -29.18
CA GLN A 296 -5.66 -17.00 -30.30
C GLN A 296 -4.25 -16.92 -30.92
N LEU A 297 -3.48 -15.87 -30.64
CA LEU A 297 -2.15 -15.61 -31.22
C LEU A 297 -1.08 -15.17 -30.18
N GLY A 298 -1.27 -15.46 -28.88
CA GLY A 298 -0.37 -15.01 -27.80
C GLY A 298 -0.96 -13.86 -26.96
N PRO A 299 -0.17 -13.08 -26.21
CA PRO A 299 -0.68 -11.90 -25.49
C PRO A 299 -1.19 -10.82 -26.48
N SER A 300 -2.11 -9.95 -26.02
CA SER A 300 -2.56 -8.83 -26.86
C SER A 300 -1.35 -7.99 -27.25
N PRO A 301 -1.22 -7.57 -28.52
CA PRO A 301 -0.26 -6.53 -28.87
C PRO A 301 -0.53 -5.28 -28.02
N GLU A 302 0.55 -4.66 -27.54
CA GLU A 302 0.52 -3.43 -26.76
C GLU A 302 1.19 -2.31 -27.55
N TRP A 303 0.57 -1.14 -27.55
CA TRP A 303 1.07 0.07 -28.20
C TRP A 303 1.23 1.17 -27.16
N PRO A 304 2.45 1.69 -26.91
CA PRO A 304 2.60 2.90 -26.11
C PRO A 304 2.00 4.08 -26.89
N LEU A 305 1.03 4.77 -26.31
CA LEU A 305 0.47 5.96 -26.95
C LEU A 305 1.35 7.17 -26.68
N ALA A 306 1.59 7.95 -27.74
CA ALA A 306 2.30 9.21 -27.63
C ALA A 306 1.49 10.22 -26.82
N VAL A 307 2.14 10.93 -25.91
CA VAL A 307 1.54 12.04 -25.17
C VAL A 307 1.81 13.33 -25.95
N ARG A 308 0.77 13.92 -26.52
CA ARG A 308 0.86 15.16 -27.29
C ARG A 308 1.05 16.36 -26.38
N ARG A 309 0.34 16.38 -25.25
CA ARG A 309 0.38 17.45 -24.28
C ARG A 309 0.20 16.89 -22.87
N MET A 310 0.99 17.38 -21.93
CA MET A 310 0.86 17.12 -20.49
C MET A 310 0.93 18.43 -19.72
N VAL A 311 -0.10 18.71 -18.93
CA VAL A 311 -0.13 19.84 -18.01
C VAL A 311 -0.25 19.30 -16.59
N VAL A 312 0.67 19.69 -15.72
CA VAL A 312 0.63 19.39 -14.28
C VAL A 312 0.45 20.70 -13.53
N ASP A 313 -0.75 20.92 -13.02
CA ASP A 313 -1.09 22.09 -12.21
C ASP A 313 -1.13 21.68 -10.72
N VAL A 314 -0.17 22.18 -9.95
CA VAL A 314 -0.02 21.95 -8.51
C VAL A 314 -0.42 23.21 -7.76
N HIS A 315 -1.36 23.08 -6.83
CA HIS A 315 -1.76 24.15 -5.92
C HIS A 315 -1.40 23.74 -4.49
N VAL A 316 -0.55 24.53 -3.84
CA VAL A 316 -0.16 24.38 -2.45
C VAL A 316 -0.84 25.47 -1.64
N GLU A 317 -1.63 25.07 -0.64
CA GLU A 317 -2.39 25.96 0.22
C GLU A 317 -2.51 25.34 1.61
N ASP A 318 -2.08 26.06 2.65
CA ASP A 318 -2.24 25.68 4.06
C ASP A 318 -1.72 24.28 4.43
N GLY A 319 -0.63 23.83 3.80
CA GLY A 319 -0.04 22.51 4.03
C GLY A 319 -0.78 21.37 3.32
N HIS A 320 -1.72 21.70 2.44
CA HIS A 320 -2.35 20.76 1.52
C HIS A 320 -1.91 21.04 0.08
N VAL A 321 -1.76 19.98 -0.69
CA VAL A 321 -1.35 20.05 -2.10
C VAL A 321 -2.43 19.39 -2.94
N ARG A 322 -2.97 20.13 -3.90
CA ARG A 322 -3.85 19.59 -4.94
C ARG A 322 -3.09 19.56 -6.27
N THR A 323 -2.87 18.37 -6.79
CA THR A 323 -2.25 18.16 -8.09
C THR A 323 -3.33 17.82 -9.11
N THR A 324 -3.29 18.45 -10.27
CA THR A 324 -4.12 18.11 -11.44
C THR A 324 -3.21 17.77 -12.61
N ILE A 325 -3.37 16.57 -13.17
CA ILE A 325 -2.64 16.09 -14.34
C ILE A 325 -3.63 16.01 -15.49
N ASP A 326 -3.36 16.77 -16.55
CA ASP A 326 -4.15 16.81 -17.78
C ASP A 326 -3.30 16.34 -18.95
N GLN A 327 -3.67 15.22 -19.56
CA GLN A 327 -2.88 14.53 -20.58
C GLN A 327 -3.70 14.30 -21.83
N THR A 328 -3.10 14.59 -22.98
CA THR A 328 -3.66 14.30 -24.30
C THR A 328 -2.85 13.19 -24.97
N PHE A 329 -3.45 12.02 -25.09
CA PHE A 329 -2.85 10.84 -25.73
C PHE A 329 -3.25 10.76 -27.20
N PHE A 330 -2.36 10.28 -28.07
CA PHE A 330 -2.65 10.06 -29.49
C PHE A 330 -2.58 8.57 -29.85
N ASN A 331 -3.70 8.03 -30.33
CA ASN A 331 -3.72 6.69 -30.91
C ASN A 331 -3.17 6.72 -32.34
N HIS A 332 -1.92 6.31 -32.50
CA HIS A 332 -1.24 6.27 -33.80
C HIS A 332 -1.61 5.07 -34.67
N VAL A 333 -2.45 4.15 -34.19
CA VAL A 333 -2.84 2.93 -34.90
C VAL A 333 -4.16 3.14 -35.65
N ASP A 334 -4.33 2.46 -36.78
CA ASP A 334 -5.54 2.49 -37.62
C ASP A 334 -6.69 1.62 -37.08
N ARG A 335 -6.82 1.50 -35.75
CA ARG A 335 -7.94 0.78 -35.09
C ARG A 335 -8.26 1.35 -33.72
N THR A 336 -9.47 1.10 -33.24
CA THR A 336 -9.89 1.46 -31.89
C THR A 336 -9.22 0.57 -30.85
N LEU A 337 -8.66 1.16 -29.80
CA LEU A 337 -7.94 0.48 -28.72
C LEU A 337 -8.59 0.74 -27.36
N GLU A 338 -8.21 -0.08 -26.37
CA GLU A 338 -8.41 0.16 -24.93
C GLU A 338 -7.08 0.60 -24.33
N GLY A 339 -7.05 1.74 -23.63
CA GLY A 339 -5.87 2.21 -22.90
C GLY A 339 -5.85 1.73 -21.47
N VAL A 340 -4.69 1.30 -20.99
CA VAL A 340 -4.42 1.05 -19.58
C VAL A 340 -3.29 1.97 -19.16
N TYR A 341 -3.59 2.88 -18.24
CA TYR A 341 -2.64 3.84 -17.71
C TYR A 341 -2.43 3.55 -16.22
N GLN A 342 -1.18 3.30 -15.82
CA GLN A 342 -0.81 3.09 -14.42
C GLN A 342 0.04 4.27 -13.97
N PHE A 343 -0.19 4.75 -12.75
CA PHE A 343 0.61 5.81 -12.15
C PHE A 343 0.69 5.62 -10.64
N PRO A 344 1.86 5.88 -10.03
CA PRO A 344 1.97 6.00 -8.59
C PRO A 344 1.38 7.33 -8.13
N LEU A 345 0.79 7.34 -6.94
CA LEU A 345 0.48 8.56 -6.20
C LEU A 345 1.44 8.71 -5.02
N PRO A 346 1.61 9.93 -4.47
CA PRO A 346 2.30 10.11 -3.20
C PRO A 346 1.69 9.27 -2.07
N PRO A 347 2.45 8.95 -1.01
CA PRO A 347 1.89 8.41 0.22
C PRO A 347 0.73 9.27 0.72
N GLU A 348 -0.32 8.62 1.26
CA GLU A 348 -1.52 9.30 1.79
C GLU A 348 -2.34 10.13 0.80
N ALA A 349 -1.98 10.14 -0.49
CA ALA A 349 -2.72 10.88 -1.50
C ALA A 349 -4.12 10.28 -1.72
N ALA A 350 -5.12 11.15 -1.81
CA ALA A 350 -6.50 10.80 -2.11
C ALA A 350 -6.90 11.32 -3.49
N ILE A 351 -7.47 10.45 -4.32
CA ILE A 351 -8.00 10.87 -5.63
C ILE A 351 -9.26 11.71 -5.40
N SER A 352 -9.26 12.91 -5.96
CA SER A 352 -10.37 13.85 -5.86
C SER A 352 -11.20 13.92 -7.14
N ARG A 353 -10.59 13.65 -8.30
CA ARG A 353 -11.27 13.78 -9.60
C ARG A 353 -10.69 12.88 -10.68
N LEU A 354 -11.56 12.36 -11.53
CA LEU A 354 -11.21 11.78 -12.82
C LEU A 354 -12.22 12.28 -13.86
N ALA A 355 -11.72 12.76 -14.99
CA ALA A 355 -12.55 13.16 -16.12
C ALA A 355 -11.89 12.77 -17.44
N MET A 356 -12.73 12.62 -18.46
CA MET A 356 -12.28 12.46 -19.85
C MET A 356 -13.02 13.42 -20.75
N TYR A 357 -12.42 13.78 -21.88
CA TYR A 357 -13.09 14.57 -22.89
C TYR A 357 -13.69 13.65 -23.95
N VAL A 358 -14.97 13.85 -24.25
CA VAL A 358 -15.74 13.17 -25.29
C VAL A 358 -16.38 14.25 -26.14
N ASP A 359 -16.07 14.26 -27.44
CA ASP A 359 -16.56 15.28 -28.39
C ASP A 359 -16.36 16.73 -27.89
N GLY A 360 -15.20 16.98 -27.27
CA GLY A 360 -14.84 18.29 -26.70
C GLY A 360 -15.52 18.64 -25.37
N LYS A 361 -16.42 17.79 -24.86
CA LYS A 361 -17.08 17.99 -23.55
C LYS A 361 -16.40 17.18 -22.46
N ARG A 362 -16.21 17.80 -21.29
CA ARG A 362 -15.64 17.13 -20.11
C ARG A 362 -16.72 16.25 -19.45
N MET A 363 -16.42 14.97 -19.33
CA MET A 363 -17.26 13.96 -18.68
C MET A 363 -16.58 13.54 -17.38
N GLU A 364 -17.19 13.85 -16.24
CA GLU A 364 -16.70 13.43 -14.91
C GLU A 364 -16.99 11.95 -14.67
N ALA A 365 -16.08 11.26 -14.01
CA ALA A 365 -16.31 9.92 -13.52
C ALA A 365 -17.15 9.93 -12.23
N GLY A 366 -18.14 9.04 -12.14
CA GLY A 366 -18.88 8.80 -10.91
C GLY A 366 -18.13 7.81 -9.99
N VAL A 367 -18.16 8.06 -8.69
CA VAL A 367 -17.61 7.13 -7.69
C VAL A 367 -18.66 6.06 -7.38
N VAL A 368 -18.28 4.79 -7.56
CA VAL A 368 -19.12 3.63 -7.28
C VAL A 368 -18.31 2.56 -6.57
N GLU A 369 -18.97 1.57 -5.96
CA GLU A 369 -18.29 0.37 -5.47
C GLU A 369 -17.52 -0.32 -6.60
N ARG A 370 -16.34 -0.87 -6.28
CA ARG A 370 -15.40 -1.46 -7.24
C ARG A 370 -16.05 -2.45 -8.20
N ASP A 371 -16.76 -3.46 -7.68
CA ASP A 371 -17.34 -4.52 -8.51
C ASP A 371 -18.43 -3.95 -9.43
N ARG A 372 -19.27 -3.07 -8.88
CA ARG A 372 -20.25 -2.32 -9.67
C ARG A 372 -19.60 -1.46 -10.76
N GLY A 373 -18.48 -0.81 -10.46
CA GLY A 373 -17.72 -0.04 -11.45
C GLY A 373 -17.15 -0.90 -12.58
N ARG A 374 -16.65 -2.09 -12.24
CA ARG A 374 -16.19 -3.09 -13.22
C ARG A 374 -17.33 -3.56 -14.11
N ASP A 375 -18.47 -3.93 -13.53
CA ASP A 375 -19.64 -4.39 -14.28
C ASP A 375 -20.16 -3.32 -15.23
N ILE A 376 -20.28 -2.07 -14.75
CA ILE A 376 -20.66 -0.92 -15.57
C ILE A 376 -19.66 -0.75 -16.72
N TYR A 377 -18.36 -0.78 -16.44
CA TYR A 377 -17.33 -0.65 -17.47
C TYR A 377 -17.46 -1.75 -18.54
N GLU A 378 -17.56 -3.01 -18.15
CA GLU A 378 -17.65 -4.15 -19.08
C GLU A 378 -18.91 -4.13 -19.95
N GLN A 379 -20.04 -3.71 -19.37
CA GLN A 379 -21.30 -3.49 -20.08
C GLN A 379 -21.19 -2.32 -21.08
N ILE A 380 -20.58 -1.20 -20.69
CA ILE A 380 -20.42 -0.03 -21.57
C ILE A 380 -19.45 -0.33 -22.71
N VAL A 381 -18.36 -1.05 -22.44
CA VAL A 381 -17.44 -1.55 -23.49
C VAL A 381 -18.19 -2.47 -24.46
N HIS A 382 -19.15 -3.29 -23.98
CA HIS A 382 -20.02 -4.08 -24.87
C HIS A 382 -20.83 -3.21 -25.83
N ARG A 383 -21.31 -2.06 -25.34
CA ARG A 383 -22.11 -1.10 -26.11
C ARG A 383 -21.28 -0.07 -26.89
N ARG A 384 -19.95 -0.22 -26.92
CA ARG A 384 -18.99 0.69 -27.58
C ARG A 384 -19.10 2.17 -27.17
N ARG A 385 -19.54 2.43 -25.93
CA ARG A 385 -19.63 3.79 -25.36
C ARG A 385 -18.31 4.15 -24.67
N ASP A 386 -18.16 5.40 -24.24
CA ASP A 386 -16.95 5.92 -23.56
C ASP A 386 -16.98 5.69 -22.03
N PRO A 387 -16.38 4.63 -21.47
CA PRO A 387 -16.12 4.56 -20.03
C PRO A 387 -14.65 4.84 -19.71
N ALA A 388 -14.44 5.52 -18.57
CA ALA A 388 -13.18 5.51 -17.84
C ALA A 388 -13.40 4.78 -16.51
N LEU A 389 -12.52 3.85 -16.16
CA LEU A 389 -12.55 3.14 -14.89
C LEU A 389 -11.20 3.30 -14.19
N LEU A 390 -11.23 3.87 -12.99
CA LEU A 390 -10.06 3.99 -12.13
C LEU A 390 -10.16 2.97 -11.00
N GLU A 391 -9.11 2.19 -10.80
CA GLU A 391 -9.01 1.18 -9.75
C GLU A 391 -7.72 1.36 -8.95
N TRP A 392 -7.82 1.17 -7.63
CA TRP A 392 -6.65 0.99 -6.78
C TRP A 392 -6.10 -0.44 -6.95
N MET A 393 -4.80 -0.56 -7.20
CA MET A 393 -4.16 -1.85 -7.49
C MET A 393 -3.40 -2.41 -6.29
N ARG A 394 -2.35 -1.70 -5.85
CA ARG A 394 -1.48 -2.09 -4.72
C ARG A 394 -0.73 -0.87 -4.19
N GLY A 395 -0.49 -0.78 -2.88
CA GLY A 395 0.28 0.32 -2.29
C GLY A 395 -0.27 1.69 -2.75
N ASN A 396 0.57 2.49 -3.40
CA ASN A 396 0.21 3.77 -3.98
C ASN A 396 -0.04 3.73 -5.51
N LEU A 397 -0.18 2.54 -6.11
CA LEU A 397 -0.37 2.35 -7.54
C LEU A 397 -1.85 2.34 -7.93
N PHE A 398 -2.21 3.24 -8.84
CA PHE A 398 -3.54 3.34 -9.41
C PHE A 398 -3.52 2.99 -10.90
N GLN A 399 -4.63 2.44 -11.39
CA GLN A 399 -4.81 2.06 -12.78
C GLN A 399 -6.09 2.69 -13.34
N VAL A 400 -5.97 3.40 -14.44
CA VAL A 400 -7.09 3.90 -15.23
C VAL A 400 -7.19 3.07 -16.50
N ARG A 401 -8.40 2.59 -16.81
CA ARG A 401 -8.76 1.97 -18.08
C ARG A 401 -9.64 2.93 -18.86
N ILE A 402 -9.29 3.16 -20.12
CA ILE A 402 -9.93 4.15 -20.98
C ILE A 402 -10.36 3.46 -22.27
N PHE A 403 -11.64 3.55 -22.57
CA PHE A 403 -12.19 3.07 -23.82
C PHE A 403 -13.30 4.03 -24.28
N PRO A 404 -13.57 4.15 -25.59
CA PRO A 404 -12.69 3.80 -26.69
C PRO A 404 -11.53 4.80 -26.86
N LEU A 405 -10.45 4.34 -27.47
CA LEU A 405 -9.41 5.16 -28.08
C LEU A 405 -9.52 5.02 -29.61
N PRO A 406 -10.29 5.87 -30.32
CA PRO A 406 -10.51 5.74 -31.75
C PRO A 406 -9.20 5.81 -32.54
N ALA A 407 -9.20 5.21 -33.73
CA ALA A 407 -8.04 5.23 -34.63
C ALA A 407 -7.63 6.67 -34.98
N ARG A 408 -6.32 6.95 -35.02
CA ARG A 408 -5.77 8.25 -35.43
C ARG A 408 -6.37 9.46 -34.71
N THR A 409 -6.78 9.28 -33.46
CA THR A 409 -7.54 10.28 -32.69
C THR A 409 -6.85 10.56 -31.35
N GLU A 410 -7.02 11.79 -30.87
CA GLU A 410 -6.57 12.20 -29.54
C GLU A 410 -7.61 11.89 -28.46
N LYS A 411 -7.15 11.50 -27.28
CA LYS A 411 -7.98 11.35 -26.09
C LYS A 411 -7.37 12.16 -24.95
N ARG A 412 -8.14 13.11 -24.43
CA ARG A 412 -7.74 13.93 -23.28
C ARG A 412 -8.34 13.38 -21.99
N VAL A 413 -7.50 13.24 -20.98
CA VAL A 413 -7.81 12.67 -19.67
C VAL A 413 -7.30 13.61 -18.60
N LEU A 414 -8.10 13.82 -17.56
CA LEU A 414 -7.76 14.66 -16.43
C LEU A 414 -7.90 13.84 -15.15
N LEU A 415 -6.87 13.91 -14.31
CA LEU A 415 -6.83 13.31 -12.99
C LEU A 415 -6.50 14.43 -11.98
N SER A 416 -7.18 14.44 -10.83
CA SER A 416 -6.75 15.24 -9.70
C SER A 416 -6.69 14.41 -8.43
N TYR A 417 -5.69 14.69 -7.60
CA TYR A 417 -5.54 14.12 -6.28
C TYR A 417 -5.06 15.19 -5.30
N THR A 418 -5.27 14.92 -4.02
CA THR A 418 -4.80 15.75 -2.92
C THR A 418 -3.83 14.97 -2.05
N GLN A 419 -2.81 15.63 -1.53
CA GLN A 419 -1.86 15.10 -0.55
C GLN A 419 -1.59 16.14 0.54
N SER A 420 -1.04 15.71 1.67
CA SER A 420 -0.45 16.62 2.66
C SER A 420 0.93 17.08 2.16
N LEU A 421 1.33 18.30 2.52
CA LEU A 421 2.70 18.76 2.32
C LEU A 421 3.55 18.30 3.50
N ASP A 422 4.62 17.56 3.24
CA ASP A 422 5.58 17.16 4.27
C ASP A 422 6.34 18.39 4.74
N GLU A 423 6.09 18.83 5.98
CA GLU A 423 6.71 20.02 6.53
C GLU A 423 7.58 19.67 7.74
N LEU A 424 8.85 20.06 7.70
CA LEU A 424 9.80 19.89 8.78
C LEU A 424 10.52 21.22 9.07
N TYR A 425 10.42 21.71 10.31
CA TYR A 425 11.05 22.96 10.75
C TYR A 425 10.77 24.18 9.84
N GLY A 426 9.55 24.26 9.27
CA GLY A 426 9.15 25.37 8.40
C GLY A 426 9.55 25.22 6.93
N ARG A 427 10.29 24.16 6.57
CA ARG A 427 10.55 23.78 5.19
C ARG A 427 9.55 22.72 4.75
N GLY A 428 8.85 22.99 3.65
CA GLY A 428 7.94 22.05 3.01
C GLY A 428 8.63 21.29 1.89
N SER A 429 8.57 19.97 1.89
CA SER A 429 9.03 19.13 0.78
C SER A 429 7.84 18.73 -0.07
N LEU A 430 7.81 19.23 -1.31
CA LEU A 430 6.82 18.87 -2.31
C LEU A 430 7.38 17.77 -3.20
N ARG A 431 6.64 16.66 -3.30
CA ARG A 431 6.89 15.61 -4.28
C ARG A 431 5.65 15.36 -5.13
N VAL A 432 5.81 15.43 -6.46
CA VAL A 432 4.77 15.07 -7.42
C VAL A 432 5.32 14.00 -8.35
N PRO A 433 4.85 12.76 -8.23
CA PRO A 433 5.27 11.67 -9.09
C PRO A 433 4.97 11.98 -10.56
N ILE A 434 5.99 11.88 -11.40
CA ILE A 434 5.85 12.04 -12.85
C ILE A 434 6.05 10.67 -13.51
N PRO A 435 5.10 10.21 -14.35
CA PRO A 435 5.23 8.94 -15.05
C PRO A 435 6.47 8.97 -15.97
N GLU A 436 7.30 7.93 -15.89
CA GLU A 436 8.35 7.67 -16.88
C GLU A 436 7.72 7.08 -18.15
N ILE A 437 7.97 7.72 -19.29
CA ILE A 437 7.39 7.35 -20.59
C ILE A 437 8.48 7.04 -21.61
N ASP A 438 8.21 6.07 -22.49
CA ASP A 438 9.19 5.64 -23.51
C ASP A 438 9.34 6.63 -24.68
N LEU A 439 8.37 7.54 -24.85
CA LEU A 439 8.32 8.50 -25.96
C LEU A 439 8.34 9.93 -25.42
N PRO A 440 9.07 10.88 -26.03
CA PRO A 440 9.00 12.28 -25.63
C PRO A 440 7.56 12.82 -25.67
N VAL A 441 7.22 13.67 -24.71
CA VAL A 441 5.96 14.41 -24.71
C VAL A 441 6.09 15.59 -25.68
N GLY A 442 5.10 15.78 -26.56
CA GLY A 442 5.10 16.90 -27.50
C GLY A 442 5.18 18.27 -26.82
N GLU A 443 4.36 18.49 -25.78
CA GLU A 443 4.40 19.70 -24.95
C GLU A 443 4.19 19.36 -23.47
N VAL A 444 5.08 19.84 -22.61
CA VAL A 444 5.04 19.69 -21.15
C VAL A 444 4.90 21.06 -20.53
N VAL A 445 3.95 21.20 -19.61
CA VAL A 445 3.79 22.40 -18.78
C VAL A 445 3.61 21.96 -17.32
N TYR A 446 4.52 22.36 -16.45
CA TYR A 446 4.40 22.20 -15.00
C TYR A 446 4.19 23.55 -14.36
N ARG A 447 3.15 23.66 -13.53
CA ARG A 447 2.85 24.87 -12.77
C ARG A 447 2.72 24.51 -11.31
N VAL A 448 3.44 25.23 -10.46
CA VAL A 448 3.31 25.15 -9.01
C VAL A 448 2.92 26.52 -8.49
N ARG A 449 1.73 26.62 -7.92
CA ARG A 449 1.24 27.82 -7.24
C ARG A 449 1.25 27.57 -5.74
N VAL A 450 1.96 28.42 -4.99
CA VAL A 450 1.95 28.43 -3.53
C VAL A 450 1.16 29.65 -3.07
N VAL A 451 -0.03 29.40 -2.54
CA VAL A 451 -0.94 30.45 -2.08
C VAL A 451 -0.33 31.16 -0.88
N GLY A 452 -0.27 32.50 -0.93
CA GLY A 452 0.40 33.32 0.10
C GLY A 452 1.92 33.12 0.17
N GLY A 453 2.52 32.50 -0.84
CA GLY A 453 3.94 32.16 -0.89
C GLY A 453 4.87 33.24 -1.44
N ALA A 454 4.39 34.46 -1.73
CA ALA A 454 5.27 35.54 -2.19
C ALA A 454 6.44 35.77 -1.21
N GLY A 455 7.63 35.97 -1.74
CA GLY A 455 8.88 36.07 -0.99
C GLY A 455 9.49 34.74 -0.55
N SER A 456 8.76 33.62 -0.62
CA SER A 456 9.27 32.32 -0.19
C SER A 456 10.28 31.75 -1.17
N ARG A 457 11.31 31.07 -0.66
CA ARG A 457 12.21 30.27 -1.50
C ARG A 457 11.52 29.03 -2.09
N PHE A 458 11.73 28.84 -3.39
CA PHE A 458 11.36 27.64 -4.15
C PHE A 458 12.60 27.05 -4.80
N VAL A 459 12.98 25.83 -4.44
CA VAL A 459 14.13 25.13 -5.03
C VAL A 459 13.70 23.77 -5.56
N SER A 460 13.69 23.63 -6.88
CA SER A 460 13.44 22.35 -7.56
C SER A 460 14.75 21.56 -7.75
N GLN A 461 14.69 20.24 -7.59
CA GLN A 461 15.86 19.35 -7.70
C GLN A 461 16.15 18.90 -9.14
N HIS A 462 15.12 18.81 -10.00
CA HIS A 462 15.23 18.14 -11.30
C HIS A 462 14.96 19.06 -12.51
N GLN A 463 14.08 20.04 -12.37
CA GLN A 463 13.76 20.99 -13.44
C GLN A 463 14.04 22.42 -13.00
N GLU A 464 14.52 23.26 -13.91
CA GLU A 464 14.65 24.70 -13.69
C GLU A 464 13.30 25.36 -13.96
N PHE A 465 12.63 25.83 -12.90
CA PHE A 465 11.38 26.57 -13.01
C PHE A 465 11.65 28.07 -13.09
N GLU A 466 10.88 28.77 -13.93
CA GLU A 466 10.75 30.21 -13.88
C GLU A 466 9.83 30.58 -12.71
N VAL A 467 10.39 31.21 -11.68
CA VAL A 467 9.65 31.61 -10.47
C VAL A 467 9.29 33.08 -10.54
N ARG A 468 8.01 33.39 -10.32
CA ARG A 468 7.46 34.74 -10.28
C ARG A 468 6.44 34.89 -9.16
N GLU A 469 6.11 36.11 -8.81
CA GLU A 469 5.08 36.43 -7.81
C GLU A 469 3.86 37.03 -8.48
N GLU A 470 2.67 36.61 -8.07
CA GLU A 470 1.41 37.13 -8.58
C GLU A 470 0.37 37.19 -7.47
N GLY A 471 -0.12 38.40 -7.14
CA GLY A 471 -1.22 38.57 -6.19
C GLY A 471 -0.94 38.11 -4.75
N GLY A 472 0.33 38.06 -4.33
CA GLY A 472 0.74 37.53 -3.01
C GLY A 472 1.09 36.05 -3.02
N ASP A 473 0.96 35.38 -4.18
CA ASP A 473 1.32 33.98 -4.35
C ASP A 473 2.67 33.85 -5.05
N LEU A 474 3.33 32.72 -4.83
CA LEU A 474 4.46 32.27 -5.64
C LEU A 474 3.95 31.38 -6.76
N LEU A 475 4.43 31.62 -7.97
CA LEU A 475 4.16 30.81 -9.15
C LEU A 475 5.47 30.36 -9.79
N ALA A 476 5.70 29.06 -9.82
CA ALA A 476 6.82 28.43 -10.51
C ALA A 476 6.29 27.72 -11.77
N GLU A 477 6.82 28.06 -12.93
CA GLU A 477 6.42 27.45 -14.21
C GLU A 477 7.61 26.84 -14.95
N PHE A 478 7.42 25.64 -15.50
CA PHE A 478 8.36 24.99 -16.40
C PHE A 478 7.61 24.58 -17.67
N THR A 479 8.17 24.90 -18.83
CA THR A 479 7.61 24.52 -20.13
C THR A 479 8.69 23.93 -21.02
N ALA A 480 8.38 22.82 -21.68
CA ALA A 480 9.27 22.19 -22.65
C ALA A 480 8.49 21.56 -23.81
N ALA A 481 9.12 21.44 -24.98
CA ALA A 481 8.57 20.77 -26.15
C ALA A 481 9.45 19.56 -26.51
N ASP A 482 8.84 18.49 -27.02
CA ASP A 482 9.49 17.23 -27.38
C ASP A 482 10.44 16.71 -26.27
N HIS A 483 9.92 16.72 -25.03
CA HIS A 483 10.72 16.52 -23.81
C HIS A 483 10.51 15.12 -23.22
N VAL A 484 11.60 14.47 -22.80
CA VAL A 484 11.56 13.19 -22.08
C VAL A 484 11.27 13.48 -20.61
N ILE A 485 10.24 12.82 -20.07
CA ILE A 485 9.84 12.96 -18.66
C ILE A 485 10.08 11.65 -17.90
N GLY A 486 10.03 11.71 -16.57
CA GLY A 486 10.16 10.54 -15.70
C GLY A 486 10.81 10.84 -14.35
N ALA A 487 11.48 11.99 -14.22
CA ALA A 487 11.86 12.52 -12.93
C ALA A 487 10.66 13.21 -12.28
N ASP A 488 10.38 12.87 -11.02
CA ASP A 488 9.38 13.54 -10.18
C ASP A 488 9.65 15.05 -10.13
N ILE A 489 8.60 15.84 -9.90
CA ILE A 489 8.79 17.22 -9.46
C ILE A 489 9.09 17.15 -7.97
N VAL A 490 10.32 17.47 -7.59
CA VAL A 490 10.75 17.54 -6.18
C VAL A 490 11.18 18.96 -5.91
N ALA A 491 10.48 19.64 -5.01
CA ALA A 491 10.75 21.04 -4.67
C ALA A 491 10.73 21.27 -3.16
N GLU A 492 11.71 22.02 -2.67
CA GLU A 492 11.74 22.55 -1.31
C GLU A 492 11.08 23.94 -1.31
N LEU A 493 10.14 24.13 -0.38
CA LEU A 493 9.35 25.33 -0.19
C LEU A 493 9.67 25.97 1.17
N GLY A 494 9.83 27.30 1.18
CA GLY A 494 9.97 28.09 2.40
C GLY A 494 11.41 28.55 2.68
N ASP A 495 11.53 29.57 3.54
CA ASP A 495 12.80 30.16 3.94
C ASP A 495 13.35 29.54 5.22
N GLU A 496 14.68 29.48 5.34
CA GLU A 496 15.32 29.41 6.66
C GLU A 496 15.08 30.76 7.36
N ALA A 497 13.99 30.90 8.13
CA ALA A 497 13.99 31.57 9.45
C ALA A 497 12.58 31.96 9.96
N GLU A 498 12.53 31.95 11.29
CA GLU A 498 11.59 32.59 12.21
C GLU A 498 10.21 31.94 12.40
N GLY A 499 9.99 31.51 13.64
CA GLY A 499 8.75 30.90 14.08
C GLY A 499 7.58 31.87 13.90
N GLU A 500 6.77 31.61 12.89
CA GLU A 500 5.50 32.30 12.79
C GLU A 500 4.57 31.81 13.89
N GLY A 501 3.96 32.76 14.63
CA GLY A 501 2.97 32.46 15.66
C GLY A 501 1.77 31.65 15.16
N PRO A 502 0.83 31.30 16.06
CA PRO A 502 -0.30 30.44 15.71
C PRO A 502 -1.11 31.00 14.54
N ARG A 503 -1.22 30.21 13.46
CA ARG A 503 -2.07 30.51 12.30
C ARG A 503 -3.37 29.72 12.42
N VAL A 504 -4.49 30.44 12.41
CA VAL A 504 -5.84 29.85 12.31
C VAL A 504 -6.32 30.05 10.89
N VAL A 505 -6.56 28.95 10.19
CA VAL A 505 -7.14 28.95 8.85
C VAL A 505 -8.59 28.50 8.98
N ARG A 506 -9.51 29.27 8.39
CA ARG A 506 -10.90 28.87 8.24
C ARG A 506 -11.10 28.36 6.82
N LEU A 507 -11.40 27.08 6.71
CA LEU A 507 -11.69 26.41 5.45
C LEU A 507 -13.20 26.38 5.28
N ARG A 508 -13.69 26.89 4.17
CA ARG A 508 -15.12 26.85 3.84
C ARG A 508 -15.30 25.91 2.65
N ASP A 509 -16.07 24.85 2.85
CA ASP A 509 -16.50 24.00 1.75
C ASP A 509 -17.50 24.76 0.87
N GLN A 510 -17.04 25.23 -0.29
CA GLN A 510 -17.94 25.67 -1.36
C GLN A 510 -18.41 24.43 -2.13
N GLY A 511 -19.32 23.68 -1.52
CA GLY A 511 -19.95 22.56 -2.19
C GLY A 511 -20.70 23.01 -3.45
N ASP A 512 -20.71 22.14 -4.47
CA ASP A 512 -21.63 22.26 -5.61
C ASP A 512 -23.06 22.41 -5.08
N ALA A 513 -23.82 23.33 -5.68
CA ALA A 513 -25.15 23.77 -5.24
C ALA A 513 -26.10 22.59 -4.93
N GLY A 514 -26.09 22.09 -3.69
CA GLY A 514 -26.90 20.95 -3.27
C GLY A 514 -26.37 20.16 -2.06
N ALA A 515 -25.06 20.18 -1.79
CA ALA A 515 -24.47 19.62 -0.57
C ALA A 515 -24.20 20.76 0.43
N GLY A 516 -24.59 20.59 1.69
CA GLY A 516 -24.51 21.65 2.70
C GLY A 516 -23.07 22.11 2.93
N SER A 517 -22.81 23.41 2.81
CA SER A 517 -21.50 24.00 3.10
C SER A 517 -21.15 23.81 4.57
N GLY A 518 -20.17 22.96 4.88
CA GLY A 518 -19.55 22.90 6.20
C GLY A 518 -18.54 24.04 6.37
N GLU A 519 -18.56 24.69 7.53
CA GLU A 519 -17.44 25.54 7.96
C GLU A 519 -16.47 24.69 8.78
N TYR A 520 -15.23 24.59 8.32
CA TYR A 520 -14.16 23.85 8.97
C TYR A 520 -13.10 24.84 9.47
N MET A 521 -12.40 24.46 10.53
CA MET A 521 -11.30 25.26 11.09
C MET A 521 -10.07 24.38 11.25
N ALA A 522 -8.96 24.82 10.68
CA ALA A 522 -7.64 24.26 10.91
C ALA A 522 -6.85 25.24 11.79
N LEU A 523 -6.24 24.73 12.87
CA LEU A 523 -5.32 25.49 13.72
C LEU A 523 -3.93 24.90 13.54
N ARG A 524 -2.99 25.69 13.01
CA ARG A 524 -1.58 25.33 12.91
C ARG A 524 -0.79 26.20 13.87
N LEU A 525 -0.16 25.59 14.87
CA LEU A 525 0.61 26.27 15.89
C LEU A 525 2.10 25.93 15.72
N ARG A 526 2.90 26.90 15.28
CA ARG A 526 4.36 26.80 15.26
C ARG A 526 4.91 27.75 16.34
N PRO A 527 5.21 27.27 17.55
CA PRO A 527 5.72 28.16 18.57
C PRO A 527 7.13 28.60 18.18
N ASP A 528 7.39 29.90 18.16
CA ASP A 528 8.76 30.39 18.13
C ASP A 528 9.41 30.14 19.49
N LEU A 529 10.21 29.08 19.56
CA LEU A 529 10.92 28.72 20.76
C LEU A 529 12.13 29.63 21.02
N SER A 530 12.54 30.48 20.07
CA SER A 530 13.67 31.40 20.24
C SER A 530 13.44 32.44 21.35
N SER A 531 12.17 32.77 21.61
CA SER A 531 11.75 33.71 22.66
C SER A 531 11.45 33.04 24.01
N LEU A 532 11.17 31.72 24.01
CA LEU A 532 10.83 30.92 25.20
C LEU A 532 12.06 30.24 25.81
N VAL A 533 13.12 30.05 25.02
CA VAL A 533 14.41 29.58 25.49
C VAL A 533 15.31 30.81 25.60
N PRO A 534 15.56 31.39 26.81
CA PRO A 534 16.64 32.37 26.94
C PRO A 534 17.89 31.73 26.35
N ALA A 535 18.75 32.45 25.63
CA ALA A 535 19.93 31.93 24.91
C ALA A 535 20.69 30.85 25.69
N VAL A 536 20.19 29.62 25.65
CA VAL A 536 20.77 28.43 26.23
C VAL A 536 21.24 27.73 24.98
N THR A 537 22.52 27.94 24.69
CA THR A 537 23.30 27.24 23.68
C THR A 537 23.32 25.72 23.88
N ASP A 538 22.75 25.22 24.97
CA ASP A 538 22.56 23.80 25.24
C ASP A 538 21.08 23.44 25.09
N ALA A 539 20.72 22.86 23.94
CA ALA A 539 19.52 22.03 23.87
C ALA A 539 19.49 21.13 25.12
N PRO A 540 18.32 20.94 25.79
CA PRO A 540 18.26 20.16 27.02
C PRO A 540 18.98 18.84 26.80
N ALA A 541 19.90 18.49 27.70
CA ALA A 541 20.70 17.27 27.57
C ALA A 541 19.75 16.10 27.27
N ARG A 542 19.90 15.53 26.07
CA ARG A 542 19.11 14.38 25.64
C ARG A 542 19.96 13.15 25.84
N ASP A 543 19.51 12.27 26.72
CA ASP A 543 20.05 10.91 26.79
C ASP A 543 19.49 10.13 25.60
N LEU A 544 20.27 10.05 24.52
CA LEU A 544 19.92 9.29 23.33
C LEU A 544 20.44 7.85 23.49
N VAL A 545 19.51 6.91 23.67
CA VAL A 545 19.84 5.48 23.58
C VAL A 545 19.62 5.06 22.13
N VAL A 546 20.71 4.82 21.40
CA VAL A 546 20.65 4.29 20.03
C VAL A 546 20.83 2.78 20.09
N LEU A 547 19.76 2.07 19.74
CA LEU A 547 19.78 0.62 19.60
C LEU A 547 20.12 0.31 18.15
N PHE A 548 21.32 -0.20 17.91
CA PHE A 548 21.72 -0.71 16.61
C PHE A 548 21.44 -2.20 16.55
N ASP A 549 20.68 -2.62 15.54
CA ASP A 549 20.63 -4.03 15.18
C ASP A 549 21.95 -4.40 14.49
N THR A 550 22.65 -5.39 15.03
CA THR A 550 23.88 -5.95 14.46
C THR A 550 23.65 -7.31 13.80
N SER A 551 22.39 -7.67 13.53
CA SER A 551 22.06 -8.87 12.78
C SER A 551 22.72 -8.83 11.40
N ALA A 552 23.18 -9.98 10.92
CA ALA A 552 23.96 -10.10 9.69
C ALA A 552 23.09 -10.09 8.41
N SER A 553 21.97 -9.37 8.42
CA SER A 553 21.08 -9.26 7.25
C SER A 553 21.73 -8.38 6.16
N ARG A 554 21.81 -8.91 4.93
CA ARG A 554 22.33 -8.26 3.72
C ARG A 554 21.26 -8.27 2.65
#